data_AF-A0A819R5W4-F1
#
_entry.id   AF-A0A819R5W4-F1
#
_cell.length_a   1.000
_cell.length_b   1.000
_cell.length_c   1.000
_cell.angle_alpha   90.00
_cell.angle_beta   90.00
_cell.angle_gamma   90.00
#
_symmetry.space_group_name_H-M   'P 1'
#
loop_
_entity.id
_entity.type
_entity.pdbx_description
1 polymer ?
#
loop_
_entity_poly.entity_id
_entity_poly.type
_entity_poly.pdbx_seq_one_letter_code
_entity_poly.pdbx_strand_id
1 'polypeptide(L)'
;MFNYRYFLQCNISLLKSIRLINNYSKQSSAFPYLPTNKLTSKPNRKKGITEIRGPYYFPVTRTYLDELLQDWGEYVDGIKFAGGSFSLMPENRLRDLVDIAHKHNCYVSTGGYIERVLASSAGNKQIIKQYLKTSKDLG
;
A
#
# COMPACT_ATOMS: atom_id res chain seq x y z
N MET A 1 19.66 -14.48 -18.38
CA MET A 1 19.17 -15.37 -19.45
C MET A 1 18.12 -16.29 -18.84
N PHE A 2 16.82 -15.95 -18.98
CA PHE A 2 15.73 -16.78 -18.44
C PHE A 2 15.59 -18.05 -19.27
N ASN A 3 15.65 -19.22 -18.62
CA ASN A 3 15.65 -20.51 -19.29
C ASN A 3 14.18 -20.95 -19.54
N TYR A 4 13.66 -20.66 -20.74
CA TYR A 4 12.25 -20.87 -21.15
C TYR A 4 11.79 -22.34 -21.19
N ARG A 5 12.68 -23.31 -20.94
CA ARG A 5 12.43 -24.73 -21.20
C ARG A 5 11.41 -25.41 -20.27
N TYR A 6 11.02 -24.78 -19.16
CA TYR A 6 10.12 -25.39 -18.16
C TYR A 6 8.67 -24.88 -18.19
N PHE A 7 8.29 -23.94 -19.07
CA PHE A 7 6.95 -23.31 -19.04
C PHE A 7 5.91 -23.96 -19.98
N LEU A 8 6.30 -24.94 -20.81
CA LEU A 8 5.51 -25.43 -21.94
C LEU A 8 4.77 -26.76 -21.69
N GLN A 9 4.26 -27.00 -20.49
CA GLN A 9 3.51 -28.24 -20.21
C GLN A 9 2.19 -28.00 -19.48
N CYS A 10 1.32 -27.17 -20.06
CA CYS A 10 -0.07 -27.08 -19.66
C CYS A 10 -0.97 -27.40 -20.87
N ASN A 11 -1.77 -28.45 -20.75
CA ASN A 11 -2.67 -28.97 -21.78
C ASN A 11 -3.70 -27.90 -22.23
N ILE A 12 -3.74 -27.61 -23.53
CA ILE A 12 -4.53 -26.53 -24.16
C ILE A 12 -6.02 -26.90 -24.35
N SER A 13 -6.45 -28.09 -23.96
CA SER A 13 -7.80 -28.61 -24.27
C SER A 13 -8.96 -27.98 -23.50
N LEU A 14 -8.73 -27.08 -22.54
CA LEU A 14 -9.79 -26.47 -21.69
C LEU A 14 -10.17 -25.01 -22.04
N LEU A 15 -9.61 -24.40 -23.08
CA LEU A 15 -9.71 -22.94 -23.32
C LEU A 15 -10.91 -22.46 -24.18
N LYS A 16 -12.08 -23.12 -24.10
CA LYS A 16 -13.26 -22.75 -24.93
C LYS A 16 -14.21 -21.70 -24.35
N SER A 17 -13.86 -20.94 -23.30
CA SER A 17 -14.81 -19.96 -22.74
C SER A 17 -14.21 -18.69 -22.13
N ILE A 18 -13.21 -18.09 -22.78
CA ILE A 18 -12.68 -16.80 -22.34
C ILE A 18 -13.28 -15.70 -23.24
N ARG A 19 -14.28 -15.00 -22.70
CA ARG A 19 -14.78 -13.74 -23.28
C ARG A 19 -13.65 -12.72 -23.28
N LEU A 20 -13.17 -12.37 -24.47
CA LEU A 20 -12.21 -11.29 -24.69
C LEU A 20 -12.93 -9.95 -24.45
N ILE A 21 -12.82 -9.40 -23.23
CA ILE A 21 -13.21 -8.01 -22.97
C ILE A 21 -11.99 -7.15 -23.29
N ASN A 22 -11.89 -6.74 -24.56
CA ASN A 22 -10.95 -5.72 -24.98
C ASN A 22 -11.41 -4.36 -24.44
N ASN A 23 -10.65 -3.83 -23.48
CA ASN A 23 -10.69 -2.41 -23.14
C ASN A 23 -9.28 -1.97 -22.79
N TYR A 24 -8.56 -1.52 -23.80
CA TYR A 24 -7.20 -1.02 -23.71
C TYR A 24 -7.10 0.19 -22.77
N SER A 25 -6.41 0.03 -21.64
CA SER A 25 -5.77 1.15 -20.95
C SER A 25 -4.48 1.54 -21.68
N LYS A 26 -4.06 2.81 -21.54
CA LYS A 26 -3.08 3.51 -22.38
C LYS A 26 -1.62 2.99 -22.32
N GLN A 27 -1.38 1.83 -21.69
CA GLN A 27 -0.07 1.19 -21.59
C GLN A 27 -0.25 -0.32 -21.80
N SER A 28 0.36 -0.86 -22.86
CA SER A 28 0.26 -2.28 -23.17
C SER A 28 1.08 -3.09 -22.17
N SER A 29 0.42 -3.78 -21.25
CA SER A 29 1.05 -4.81 -20.41
C SER A 29 1.79 -5.81 -21.30
N ALA A 30 2.96 -6.28 -20.87
CA ALA A 30 3.68 -7.38 -21.53
C ALA A 30 2.87 -8.70 -21.52
N PHE A 31 1.87 -8.80 -20.65
CA PHE A 31 1.02 -9.99 -20.48
C PHE A 31 -0.46 -9.64 -20.65
N PRO A 32 -0.90 -9.19 -21.84
CA PRO A 32 -2.27 -8.71 -22.06
C PRO A 32 -3.33 -9.83 -22.01
N TYR A 33 -2.88 -11.09 -22.09
CA TYR A 33 -3.74 -12.28 -22.04
C TYR A 33 -4.06 -12.73 -20.61
N LEU A 34 -3.40 -12.16 -19.59
CA LEU A 34 -3.75 -12.44 -18.20
C LEU A 34 -4.97 -11.60 -17.80
N PRO A 35 -5.95 -12.18 -17.07
CA PRO A 35 -7.09 -11.42 -16.59
C PRO A 35 -6.62 -10.34 -15.63
N THR A 36 -6.99 -9.08 -15.90
CA THR A 36 -6.69 -7.94 -15.02
C THR A 36 -7.95 -7.13 -14.77
N ASN A 37 -8.09 -6.67 -13.52
CA ASN A 37 -9.16 -5.75 -13.16
C ASN A 37 -8.72 -4.32 -13.53
N LYS A 38 -9.65 -3.52 -14.06
CA LYS A 38 -9.40 -2.09 -14.26
C LYS A 38 -9.22 -1.41 -12.90
N LEU A 39 -8.08 -0.76 -12.72
CA LEU A 39 -7.81 0.05 -11.55
C LEU A 39 -8.28 1.48 -11.80
N THR A 40 -9.07 2.03 -10.89
CA THR A 40 -9.44 3.46 -10.93
C THR A 40 -8.24 4.30 -10.54
N SER A 41 -7.99 5.43 -11.20
CA SER A 41 -6.85 6.29 -10.84
C SER A 41 -7.01 6.91 -9.46
N LYS A 42 -5.87 7.20 -8.81
CA LYS A 42 -5.84 7.97 -7.57
C LYS A 42 -6.23 9.44 -7.83
N PRO A 43 -6.74 10.18 -6.84
CA PRO A 43 -7.02 9.78 -5.45
C PRO A 43 -8.40 9.16 -5.22
N ASN A 44 -9.29 9.14 -6.22
CA ASN A 44 -10.71 8.81 -6.03
C ASN A 44 -11.03 7.30 -5.97
N ARG A 45 -10.01 6.45 -5.76
CA ARG A 45 -10.17 5.00 -5.70
C ARG A 45 -10.97 4.61 -4.45
N LYS A 46 -12.02 3.81 -4.63
CA LYS A 46 -12.89 3.32 -3.52
C LYS A 46 -12.95 1.78 -3.42
N LYS A 47 -12.43 1.07 -4.42
CA LYS A 47 -12.43 -0.40 -4.50
C LYS A 47 -11.07 -0.86 -5.03
N GLY A 48 -10.64 -2.06 -4.65
CA GLY A 48 -9.32 -2.58 -5.02
C GLY A 48 -8.17 -1.77 -4.41
N ILE A 49 -8.37 -1.26 -3.20
CA ILE A 49 -7.39 -0.47 -2.45
C ILE A 49 -6.22 -1.37 -2.05
N THR A 50 -5.00 -0.89 -2.29
CA THR A 50 -3.78 -1.59 -1.91
C THR A 50 -3.04 -0.81 -0.84
N GLU A 51 -2.89 -1.42 0.33
CA GLU A 51 -2.09 -0.87 1.41
C GLU A 51 -0.81 -1.71 1.58
N ILE A 52 0.35 -1.07 1.45
CA ILE A 52 1.63 -1.73 1.69
C ILE A 52 2.07 -1.53 3.14
N ARG A 53 2.90 -2.44 3.65
CA ARG A 53 3.57 -2.27 4.92
C ARG A 53 4.75 -1.32 4.70
N GLY A 54 4.72 -0.18 5.39
CA GLY A 54 5.84 0.75 5.49
C GLY A 54 6.84 0.28 6.55
N PRO A 55 7.36 1.19 7.41
CA PRO A 55 8.32 0.82 8.44
C PRO A 55 7.77 -0.28 9.35
N TYR A 56 8.45 -1.43 9.38
CA TYR A 56 8.11 -2.56 10.24
C TYR A 56 9.33 -3.51 10.40
N TYR A 57 9.45 -4.52 9.53
CA TYR A 57 10.58 -5.46 9.55
C TYR A 57 11.88 -4.84 9.05
N PHE A 58 11.78 -3.78 8.24
CA PHE A 58 12.91 -3.03 7.74
C PHE A 58 12.72 -1.53 8.00
N PRO A 59 13.81 -0.80 8.30
CA PRO A 59 13.78 0.65 8.33
C PRO A 59 13.44 1.20 6.94
N VAL A 60 12.45 2.08 6.88
CA VAL A 60 12.12 2.83 5.67
C VAL A 60 12.76 4.20 5.75
N THR A 61 13.43 4.61 4.68
CA THR A 61 14.00 5.94 4.54
C THR A 61 13.12 6.80 3.64
N ARG A 62 13.26 8.13 3.77
CA ARG A 62 12.54 9.11 2.95
C ARG A 62 12.77 8.85 1.46
N THR A 63 14.03 8.73 1.05
CA THR A 63 14.42 8.51 -0.35
C THR A 63 13.85 7.21 -0.90
N TYR A 64 13.96 6.11 -0.15
CA TYR A 64 13.41 4.83 -0.56
C TYR A 64 11.89 4.91 -0.79
N LEU A 65 11.16 5.52 0.14
CA LEU A 65 9.71 5.62 0.03
C LEU A 65 9.30 6.51 -1.16
N ASP A 66 10.01 7.62 -1.38
CA ASP A 66 9.73 8.55 -2.48
C ASP A 66 9.97 7.89 -3.84
N GLU A 67 11.10 7.19 -4.02
CA GLU A 67 11.43 6.47 -5.26
C GLU A 67 10.48 5.31 -5.52
N LEU A 68 10.15 4.52 -4.49
CA LEU A 68 9.18 3.42 -4.60
C LEU A 68 7.83 3.93 -5.08
N LEU A 69 7.35 5.03 -4.49
CA LEU A 69 6.05 5.60 -4.86
C LEU A 69 6.10 6.37 -6.18
N GLN A 70 7.26 6.89 -6.59
CA GLN A 70 7.42 7.46 -7.92
C GLN A 70 7.28 6.40 -9.03
N ASP A 71 7.77 5.18 -8.79
CA ASP A 71 7.73 4.10 -9.78
C ASP A 71 6.43 3.27 -9.70
N TRP A 72 5.98 2.92 -8.48
CA TRP A 72 4.84 2.03 -8.25
C TRP A 72 3.62 2.69 -7.59
N GLY A 73 3.64 4.00 -7.36
CA GLY A 73 2.62 4.70 -6.57
C GLY A 73 1.21 4.69 -7.14
N GLU A 74 1.04 4.46 -8.44
CA GLU A 74 -0.29 4.26 -9.04
C GLU A 74 -0.98 3.02 -8.45
N TYR A 75 -0.23 2.00 -8.04
CA TYR A 75 -0.75 0.75 -7.49
C TYR A 75 -0.80 0.72 -5.96
N VAL A 76 -0.33 1.78 -5.29
CA VAL A 76 -0.28 1.86 -3.82
C VAL A 76 -1.20 2.98 -3.36
N ASP A 77 -2.17 2.67 -2.52
CA ASP A 77 -3.13 3.63 -1.98
C ASP A 77 -2.80 4.05 -0.55
N GLY A 78 -2.15 3.17 0.22
CA GLY A 78 -1.88 3.42 1.62
C GLY A 78 -0.55 2.84 2.11
N ILE A 79 0.03 3.51 3.11
CA ILE A 79 1.24 3.07 3.80
C ILE A 79 0.92 2.79 5.27
N LYS A 80 1.18 1.55 5.71
CA LYS A 80 0.98 1.14 7.10
C LYS A 80 2.28 1.20 7.91
N PHE A 81 2.32 2.04 8.94
CA PHE A 81 3.33 2.02 10.00
C PHE A 81 3.05 0.88 10.97
N ALA A 82 3.48 -0.33 10.62
CA ALA A 82 3.10 -1.55 11.34
C ALA A 82 3.94 -1.81 12.60
N GLY A 83 3.38 -2.58 13.53
CA GLY A 83 4.08 -3.03 14.74
C GLY A 83 4.40 -1.91 15.75
N GLY A 84 3.84 -0.71 15.59
CA GLY A 84 4.16 0.44 16.45
C GLY A 84 5.46 1.15 16.10
N SER A 85 6.03 0.89 14.92
CA SER A 85 7.29 1.49 14.47
C SER A 85 7.30 3.03 14.57
N PHE A 86 6.17 3.67 14.25
CA PHE A 86 6.01 5.12 14.34
C PHE A 86 6.25 5.69 15.75
N SER A 87 5.94 4.92 16.80
CA SER A 87 6.11 5.36 18.20
C SER A 87 7.57 5.48 18.63
N LEU A 88 8.49 4.88 17.87
CA LEU A 88 9.93 4.90 18.13
C LEU A 88 10.65 6.00 17.34
N MET A 89 9.97 6.65 16.38
CA MET A 89 10.58 7.64 15.50
C MET A 89 10.53 9.04 16.13
N PRO A 90 11.59 9.85 15.98
CA PRO A 90 11.48 11.29 16.18
C PRO A 90 10.35 11.89 15.32
N GLU A 91 9.62 12.87 15.86
CA GLU A 91 8.45 13.44 15.20
C GLU A 91 8.75 13.99 13.80
N ASN A 92 9.87 14.71 13.63
CA ASN A 92 10.28 15.25 12.34
C ASN A 92 10.47 14.15 11.28
N ARG A 93 11.07 13.01 11.67
CA ARG A 93 11.27 11.88 10.77
C ARG A 93 9.94 11.21 10.40
N LEU A 94 9.02 11.10 11.36
CA LEU A 94 7.70 10.54 11.08
C LEU A 94 6.92 11.45 10.12
N ARG A 95 6.92 12.76 10.37
CA ARG A 95 6.31 13.77 9.48
C ARG A 95 6.90 13.71 8.07
N ASP A 96 8.22 13.61 7.93
CA ASP A 96 8.86 13.46 6.62
C ASP A 96 8.31 12.26 5.82
N LEU A 97 8.10 11.11 6.46
CA LEU A 97 7.56 9.93 5.79
C LEU A 97 6.07 10.09 5.46
N VAL A 98 5.29 10.72 6.33
CA VAL A 98 3.88 11.03 6.11
C VAL A 98 3.73 12.01 4.93
N ASP A 99 4.56 13.05 4.87
CA ASP A 99 4.55 14.04 3.80
C ASP A 99 4.89 13.41 2.44
N ILE A 100 5.86 12.48 2.39
CA ILE A 100 6.15 11.72 1.16
C ILE A 100 4.96 10.83 0.76
N ALA A 101 4.31 10.15 1.70
CA ALA A 101 3.11 9.36 1.37
C ALA A 101 2.02 10.25 0.77
N HIS A 102 1.73 11.41 1.38
CA HIS A 102 0.74 12.36 0.89
C HIS A 102 1.11 13.00 -0.45
N LYS A 103 2.39 13.30 -0.69
CA LYS A 103 2.91 13.76 -1.99
C LYS A 103 2.48 12.83 -3.14
N HIS A 104 2.41 11.53 -2.87
CA HIS A 104 2.00 10.50 -3.85
C HIS A 104 0.52 10.11 -3.76
N ASN A 105 -0.31 10.90 -3.08
CA ASN A 105 -1.73 10.62 -2.83
C ASN A 105 -1.99 9.30 -2.08
N CYS A 106 -1.04 8.85 -1.26
CA CYS A 106 -1.23 7.68 -0.39
C CYS A 106 -1.73 8.13 0.99
N TYR A 107 -2.73 7.44 1.55
CA TYR A 107 -3.06 7.61 2.96
C TYR A 107 -2.03 6.91 3.85
N VAL A 108 -1.99 7.27 5.13
CA VAL A 108 -1.17 6.57 6.12
C VAL A 108 -2.04 5.92 7.20
N SER A 109 -1.56 4.82 7.76
CA SER A 109 -2.24 4.16 8.88
C SER A 109 -1.26 3.60 9.90
N THR A 110 -1.65 3.61 11.17
CA THR A 110 -0.94 2.90 12.25
C THR A 110 -1.36 1.41 12.33
N GLY A 111 -2.19 0.95 11.39
CA GLY A 111 -2.87 -0.34 11.48
C GLY A 111 -3.70 -0.50 12.76
N GLY A 112 -3.76 -1.71 13.30
CA GLY A 112 -4.49 -2.05 14.54
C GLY A 112 -3.85 -1.55 15.84
N TYR A 113 -2.88 -0.63 15.80
CA TYR A 113 -2.17 -0.21 17.02
C TYR A 113 -3.06 0.43 18.08
N ILE A 114 -4.25 0.92 17.69
CA ILE A 114 -5.29 1.36 18.64
C ILE A 114 -5.65 0.26 19.66
N GLU A 115 -5.59 -1.02 19.29
CA GLU A 115 -5.82 -2.15 20.21
C GLU A 115 -4.78 -2.18 21.34
N ARG A 116 -3.51 -1.90 21.00
CA ARG A 116 -2.43 -1.78 21.99
C ARG A 116 -2.64 -0.57 22.90
N VAL A 117 -3.09 0.56 22.35
CA VAL A 117 -3.42 1.75 23.14
C VAL A 117 -4.56 1.45 24.12
N LEU A 118 -5.62 0.78 23.66
CA LEU A 118 -6.75 0.37 24.51
C LEU A 118 -6.29 -0.56 25.64
N ALA A 119 -5.53 -1.60 25.32
CA ALA A 119 -5.04 -2.57 26.28
C ALA A 119 -4.09 -1.95 27.32
N SER A 120 -3.11 -1.15 26.87
CA SER A 120 -2.10 -0.54 27.76
C SER A 120 -2.65 0.59 28.64
N SER A 121 -3.72 1.25 28.21
CA SER A 121 -4.37 2.34 28.95
C SER A 121 -5.56 1.89 29.81
N ALA A 122 -5.87 0.58 29.83
CA ALA A 122 -7.09 0.04 30.44
C ALA A 122 -8.37 0.78 29.96
N GLY A 123 -8.42 1.17 28.70
CA GLY A 123 -9.55 1.91 28.12
C GLY A 123 -9.66 3.38 28.55
N ASN A 124 -8.59 4.00 29.06
CA ASN A 124 -8.61 5.41 29.44
C ASN A 124 -8.91 6.32 28.24
N LYS A 125 -10.09 6.96 28.29
CA LYS A 125 -10.61 7.84 27.23
C LYS A 125 -9.70 9.02 26.89
N GLN A 126 -8.94 9.54 27.85
CA GLN A 126 -8.03 10.66 27.61
C GLN A 126 -6.85 10.22 26.75
N ILE A 127 -6.24 9.07 27.06
CA ILE A 127 -5.12 8.52 26.28
C ILE A 127 -5.57 8.16 24.85
N ILE A 128 -6.75 7.55 24.71
CA ILE A 128 -7.32 7.22 23.40
C ILE A 128 -7.54 8.50 22.57
N LYS A 129 -8.14 9.54 23.17
CA LYS A 129 -8.33 10.84 22.50
C LYS A 129 -7.02 11.47 22.10
N GLN A 130 -6.00 11.41 22.96
CA GLN A 130 -4.69 11.96 22.67
C GLN A 130 -4.03 11.22 21.51
N TYR A 131 -4.09 9.89 21.49
CA TYR A 131 -3.61 9.09 20.36
C TYR A 131 -4.28 9.48 19.04
N LEU A 132 -5.61 9.55 19.01
CA LEU A 132 -6.36 9.93 17.81
C LEU A 132 -6.04 11.37 17.36
N LYS A 133 -5.90 12.30 18.31
CA LYS A 133 -5.53 13.69 18.02
C LYS A 133 -4.12 13.76 17.45
N THR A 134 -3.14 13.11 18.07
CA THR A 134 -1.75 13.08 17.58
C THR A 134 -1.66 12.48 16.20
N SER A 135 -2.35 11.36 15.93
CA SER A 135 -2.41 10.78 14.58
C SER A 135 -2.98 11.78 13.57
N LYS A 136 -4.08 12.46 13.91
CA LYS A 136 -4.69 13.47 13.03
C LYS A 136 -3.77 14.68 12.78
N ASP A 137 -3.03 15.12 13.80
CA ASP A 137 -2.13 16.28 13.72
C ASP A 137 -0.83 15.95 12.94
N LEU A 138 -0.47 14.67 12.83
CA LEU A 138 0.63 14.19 12.00
C LEU A 138 0.25 14.09 10.52
N GLY A 139 -1.02 13.81 10.24
CA GLY A 139 -1.57 13.55 8.90
C GLY A 139 -2.00 12.11 8.71
#